data_AF-A0A4P5RA60-F1
#
_entry.id   AF-A0A4P5RA60-F1
#
_cell.length_a   1.000
_cell.length_b   1.000
_cell.length_c   1.000
_cell.angle_alpha   90.00
_cell.angle_beta   90.00
_cell.angle_gamma   90.00
#
_symmetry.space_group_name_H-M   'P 1'
#
loop_
_entity.id
_entity.type
_entity.pdbx_description
1 polymer ?
#
loop_
_entity_poly.entity_id
_entity_poly.type
_entity_poly.pdbx_seq_one_letter_code
_entity_poly.pdbx_strand_id
1 'polypeptide(L)'
;MTSTSDIALATTRYAEFAVAARVLASQAHRHGLKPPGFRSPPRVIGVDRSLRRINGGVVVSVLLRGRPFVAVLSDMVEGVVVANRLIGREAEIARTVLWASVESLLVSDEAQTRVA
;
A
#
# COMPACT_ATOMS: atom_id res chain seq x y z
N MET A 1 20.83 18.61 -2.20
CA MET A 1 20.00 19.28 -1.17
C MET A 1 18.55 18.96 -1.49
N THR A 2 17.84 18.25 -0.61
CA THR A 2 16.40 17.95 -0.78
C THR A 2 15.63 19.25 -0.63
N SER A 3 14.82 19.63 -1.62
CA SER A 3 14.06 20.89 -1.58
C SER A 3 12.96 20.83 -0.51
N THR A 4 12.55 21.98 0.05
CA THR A 4 11.38 22.07 0.94
C THR A 4 10.13 21.46 0.28
N SER A 5 9.98 21.59 -1.05
CA SER A 5 8.90 20.97 -1.82
C SER A 5 8.99 19.44 -1.86
N ASP A 6 10.20 18.87 -1.94
CA ASP A 6 10.39 17.41 -1.89
C ASP A 6 9.98 16.83 -0.53
N ILE A 7 10.23 17.58 0.55
CA ILE A 7 9.86 17.17 1.91
C ILE A 7 8.34 17.22 2.09
N ALA A 8 7.68 18.25 1.57
CA ALA A 8 6.22 18.38 1.61
C ALA A 8 5.54 17.24 0.82
N LEU A 9 5.98 16.98 -0.42
CA LEU A 9 5.48 15.87 -1.24
C LEU A 9 5.71 14.51 -0.58
N ALA A 10 6.88 14.30 0.02
CA ALA A 10 7.15 13.07 0.76
C ALA A 10 6.20 12.93 1.96
N THR A 11 5.93 14.01 2.70
CA THR A 11 5.04 14.00 3.87
C THR A 11 3.60 13.66 3.46
N THR A 12 3.10 14.24 2.37
CA THR A 12 1.79 13.90 1.78
C THR A 12 1.73 12.41 1.44
N ARG A 13 2.74 11.88 0.74
CA ARG A 13 2.81 10.45 0.39
C ARG A 13 2.79 9.51 1.60
N TYR A 14 3.46 9.88 2.70
CA TYR A 14 3.41 9.09 3.94
C TYR A 14 2.03 9.13 4.60
N ALA A 15 1.33 10.27 4.56
CA ALA A 15 -0.02 10.39 5.07
C ALA A 15 -1.02 9.56 4.24
N GLU A 16 -0.94 9.64 2.91
CA GLU A 16 -1.75 8.82 1.98
C GLU A 16 -1.49 7.33 2.18
N PHE A 17 -0.22 6.94 2.32
CA PHE A 17 0.15 5.55 2.64
C PHE A 17 -0.48 5.09 3.97
N ALA A 18 -0.45 5.92 5.01
CA ALA A 18 -1.06 5.60 6.29
C ALA A 18 -2.59 5.52 6.22
N VAL A 19 -3.24 6.36 5.40
CA VAL A 19 -4.68 6.28 5.12
C VAL A 19 -5.00 4.97 4.39
N ALA A 20 -4.31 4.67 3.29
CA ALA A 20 -4.47 3.43 2.54
C ALA A 20 -4.30 2.18 3.43
N ALA A 21 -3.28 2.18 4.29
CA ALA A 21 -3.03 1.07 5.22
C ALA A 21 -4.21 0.84 6.17
N ARG A 22 -4.83 1.91 6.69
CA ARG A 22 -6.01 1.82 7.57
C ARG A 22 -7.24 1.33 6.83
N VAL A 23 -7.48 1.85 5.62
CA VAL A 23 -8.60 1.44 4.77
C VAL A 23 -8.50 -0.04 4.43
N LEU A 24 -7.35 -0.49 3.94
CA LEU A 24 -7.11 -1.89 3.60
C LEU A 24 -7.21 -2.81 4.82
N ALA A 25 -6.70 -2.38 5.98
CA ALA A 25 -6.84 -3.17 7.20
C ALA A 25 -8.30 -3.32 7.64
N SER A 26 -9.09 -2.25 7.55
CA SER A 26 -10.53 -2.27 7.83
C SER A 26 -11.27 -3.19 6.88
N GLN A 27 -11.06 -3.06 5.57
CA GLN A 27 -11.74 -3.93 4.59
C GLN A 27 -11.30 -5.39 4.72
N ALA A 28 -10.01 -5.66 4.92
CA ALA A 28 -9.53 -7.01 5.18
C ALA A 28 -10.28 -7.66 6.35
N HIS A 29 -10.42 -6.97 7.48
CA HIS A 29 -11.20 -7.47 8.62
C HIS A 29 -12.67 -7.71 8.27
N ARG A 30 -13.33 -6.78 7.55
CA ARG A 30 -14.75 -6.93 7.14
C ARG A 30 -14.99 -8.15 6.25
N HIS A 31 -13.96 -8.60 5.54
CA HIS A 31 -13.99 -9.79 4.68
C HIS A 31 -13.34 -11.03 5.32
N GLY A 32 -13.11 -11.03 6.64
CA GLY A 32 -12.56 -12.19 7.37
C GLY A 32 -11.08 -12.48 7.11
N LEU A 33 -10.35 -11.55 6.49
CA LEU A 33 -8.92 -11.65 6.23
C LEU A 33 -8.09 -11.11 7.41
N LYS A 34 -6.87 -11.60 7.55
CA LYS A 34 -5.89 -11.08 8.52
C LYS A 34 -5.03 -10.00 7.86
N PRO A 35 -5.17 -8.71 8.22
CA PRO A 35 -4.36 -7.66 7.59
C PRO A 35 -2.89 -7.75 7.99
N PRO A 36 -1.94 -7.50 7.07
CA PRO A 36 -0.56 -7.32 7.43
C PRO A 36 -0.33 -5.95 8.09
N GLY A 37 0.77 -5.83 8.84
CA GLY A 37 1.32 -4.53 9.18
C GLY A 37 2.01 -3.92 7.97
N PHE A 38 1.67 -2.68 7.61
CA PHE A 38 2.32 -1.96 6.53
C PHE A 38 3.49 -1.09 7.04
N ARG A 39 4.61 -1.10 6.33
CA ARG A 39 5.81 -0.28 6.62
C ARG A 39 6.43 0.29 5.35
N SER A 40 7.30 1.27 5.52
CA SER A 40 8.13 1.84 4.45
C SER A 40 9.43 2.39 5.04
N PRO A 41 10.58 2.32 4.33
CA PRO A 41 10.80 1.53 3.11
C PRO A 41 11.07 0.04 3.41
N PRO A 42 11.14 -0.83 2.39
CA PRO A 42 11.72 -2.16 2.51
C PRO A 42 13.15 -2.10 3.05
N ARG A 43 13.53 -3.07 3.90
CA ARG A 43 14.92 -3.22 4.36
C ARG A 43 15.82 -3.96 3.37
N VAL A 44 15.20 -4.66 2.42
CA VAL A 44 15.91 -5.34 1.34
C VAL A 44 16.20 -4.31 0.25
N ILE A 45 17.46 -4.23 -0.17
CA ILE A 45 17.91 -3.27 -1.18
C ILE A 45 17.41 -3.70 -2.56
N GLY A 46 16.96 -2.73 -3.37
CA GLY A 46 16.60 -2.95 -4.77
C GLY A 46 15.24 -3.62 -4.99
N VAL A 47 14.39 -3.70 -3.97
CA VAL A 47 13.03 -4.24 -4.11
C VAL A 47 11.97 -3.17 -3.81
N ASP A 48 10.90 -3.20 -4.60
CA ASP A 48 9.75 -2.31 -4.41
C ASP A 48 8.86 -2.74 -3.24
N ARG A 49 8.79 -4.04 -2.98
CA ARG A 49 8.00 -4.63 -1.90
C ARG A 49 8.75 -5.78 -1.26
N SER A 50 8.65 -5.90 0.06
CA SER A 50 9.12 -7.07 0.80
C SER A 50 8.08 -7.55 1.81
N LEU A 51 8.12 -8.85 2.12
CA LEU A 51 7.25 -9.50 3.08
C LEU A 51 8.08 -10.19 4.14
N ARG A 52 7.73 -9.97 5.42
CA ARG A 52 8.34 -10.66 6.56
C ARG A 52 7.27 -11.27 7.45
N ARG A 53 7.37 -12.56 7.73
CA ARG A 53 6.48 -13.26 8.67
C ARG A 53 7.08 -13.19 10.08
N ILE A 54 6.29 -12.79 11.07
CA ILE A 54 6.75 -12.57 12.45
C ILE A 54 5.63 -12.98 13.42
N ASN A 55 5.89 -13.94 14.32
CA ASN A 55 4.99 -14.32 15.43
C ASN A 55 3.50 -14.42 15.02
N GLY A 56 3.22 -15.22 13.97
CA GLY A 56 1.85 -15.41 13.46
C GLY A 56 1.27 -14.21 12.68
N GLY A 57 1.96 -13.09 12.60
CA GLY A 57 1.64 -11.93 11.78
C GLY A 57 2.51 -11.81 10.53
N VAL A 58 2.16 -10.86 9.67
CA VAL A 58 2.92 -10.53 8.45
C VAL A 58 3.15 -9.03 8.40
N VAL A 59 4.36 -8.62 8.05
CA VAL A 59 4.71 -7.24 7.75
C VAL A 59 5.01 -7.13 6.27
N VAL A 60 4.32 -6.23 5.59
CA VAL A 60 4.58 -5.85 4.20
C VAL A 60 5.24 -4.49 4.20
N SER A 61 6.43 -4.37 3.61
CA SER A 61 7.11 -3.09 3.46
C SER A 61 7.09 -2.68 1.99
N VAL A 62 6.75 -1.42 1.69
CA VAL A 62 6.57 -0.91 0.31
C VAL A 62 7.42 0.33 0.11
N LEU A 63 8.08 0.43 -1.06
CA LEU A 63 8.83 1.58 -1.49
C LEU A 63 7.87 2.67 -1.99
N LEU A 64 7.96 3.87 -1.41
CA LEU A 64 7.11 5.01 -1.80
C LEU A 64 7.83 5.95 -2.78
N ARG A 65 9.11 6.20 -2.55
CA ARG A 65 9.87 7.22 -3.27
C ARG A 65 10.07 6.82 -4.73
N GLY A 66 9.83 7.77 -5.63
CA GLY A 66 10.06 7.60 -7.07
C GLY A 66 9.06 6.67 -7.76
N ARG A 67 7.97 6.30 -7.10
CA ARG A 67 6.95 5.40 -7.65
C ARG A 67 5.61 6.11 -7.75
N PRO A 68 4.81 5.91 -8.80
CA PRO A 68 3.45 6.45 -8.84
C PRO A 68 2.61 5.85 -7.71
N PHE A 69 1.66 6.61 -7.15
CA PHE A 69 0.94 6.15 -5.95
C PHE A 69 0.09 4.89 -6.24
N VAL A 70 -0.43 4.74 -7.46
CA VAL A 70 -1.12 3.51 -7.89
C VAL A 70 -0.23 2.26 -7.78
N ALA A 71 1.08 2.35 -8.04
CA ALA A 71 1.99 1.21 -7.88
C ALA A 71 2.19 0.86 -6.39
N VAL A 72 2.21 1.88 -5.51
CA VAL A 72 2.23 1.67 -4.06
C VAL A 72 0.96 0.96 -3.60
N LEU A 73 -0.22 1.42 -4.03
CA LEU A 73 -1.49 0.79 -3.68
C LEU A 73 -1.56 -0.66 -4.18
N SER A 74 -1.07 -0.92 -5.40
CA SER A 74 -0.99 -2.27 -5.95
C SER A 74 -0.16 -3.20 -5.07
N ASP A 75 1.02 -2.74 -4.64
CA ASP A 75 1.88 -3.50 -3.72
C ASP A 75 1.23 -3.71 -2.34
N MET A 76 0.44 -2.76 -1.87
CA MET A 76 -0.30 -2.90 -0.61
C MET A 76 -1.43 -3.92 -0.73
N VAL A 77 -2.22 -3.87 -1.80
CA VAL A 77 -3.31 -4.83 -2.09
C VAL A 77 -2.75 -6.24 -2.24
N GLU A 78 -1.73 -6.42 -3.09
CA GLU A 78 -1.07 -7.71 -3.26
C GLU A 78 -0.34 -8.16 -1.96
N GLY A 79 0.06 -7.19 -1.13
CA GLY A 79 0.49 -7.40 0.25
C GLY A 79 -0.52 -8.18 1.09
N VAL A 80 -1.80 -7.79 1.07
CA VAL A 80 -2.87 -8.46 1.81
C VAL A 80 -3.10 -9.87 1.26
N VAL A 81 -3.17 -10.03 -0.06
CA VAL A 81 -3.40 -11.31 -0.75
C VAL A 81 -2.33 -12.33 -0.37
N VAL A 82 -1.05 -11.98 -0.53
CA VAL A 82 0.08 -12.88 -0.24
C VAL A 82 0.26 -13.12 1.27
N ALA A 83 -0.05 -12.12 2.11
CA ALA A 83 -0.02 -12.29 3.57
C ALA A 83 -0.99 -13.40 4.02
N ASN A 84 -2.19 -13.42 3.42
CA ASN A 84 -3.26 -14.38 3.68
C ASN A 84 -3.13 -15.67 2.85
N ARG A 85 -2.11 -15.80 2.00
CA ARG A 85 -1.86 -16.98 1.14
C ARG A 85 -3.06 -17.32 0.24
N LEU A 86 -3.79 -16.30 -0.21
CA LEU A 86 -4.91 -16.50 -1.11
C LEU A 86 -4.39 -16.88 -2.50
N ILE A 87 -5.11 -17.77 -3.18
CA ILE A 87 -4.83 -18.21 -4.55
C ILE A 87 -6.14 -18.24 -5.34
N GLY A 88 -6.06 -18.40 -6.66
CA GLY A 88 -7.23 -18.61 -7.52
C GLY A 88 -8.34 -17.56 -7.32
N ARG A 89 -9.57 -18.03 -7.14
CA ARG A 89 -10.77 -17.18 -7.07
C ARG A 89 -10.82 -16.36 -5.79
N GLU A 90 -10.32 -16.90 -4.68
CA GLU A 90 -10.26 -16.19 -3.40
C GLU A 90 -9.31 -14.99 -3.48
N ALA A 91 -8.16 -15.15 -4.17
CA ALA A 91 -7.25 -14.05 -4.42
C ALA A 91 -7.90 -12.96 -5.29
N GLU A 92 -8.64 -13.36 -6.32
CA GLU A 92 -9.30 -12.41 -7.22
C GLU A 92 -10.38 -11.59 -6.50
N ILE A 93 -11.27 -12.25 -5.76
CA ILE A 93 -12.29 -11.57 -4.96
C ILE A 93 -11.65 -10.57 -3.98
N ALA A 94 -10.57 -10.99 -3.30
CA ALA A 94 -9.85 -10.11 -2.38
C ALA A 94 -9.27 -8.88 -3.10
N ARG A 95 -8.67 -9.04 -4.29
CA ARG A 95 -8.18 -7.91 -5.07
C ARG A 95 -9.30 -6.95 -5.44
N THR A 96 -10.44 -7.46 -5.94
CA THR A 96 -11.59 -6.64 -6.32
C THR A 96 -12.06 -5.77 -5.17
N VAL A 97 -12.32 -6.37 -4.00
CA VAL A 97 -12.88 -5.62 -2.85
C VAL A 97 -11.87 -4.65 -2.24
N LEU A 98 -10.59 -5.02 -2.21
CA LEU A 98 -9.54 -4.15 -1.66
C LEU A 98 -9.27 -2.97 -2.59
N TRP A 99 -9.21 -3.18 -3.90
CA TRP A 99 -9.02 -2.09 -4.88
C TRP A 99 -10.16 -1.08 -4.84
N ALA A 100 -11.41 -1.56 -4.86
CA ALA A 100 -12.59 -0.69 -4.77
C ALA A 100 -12.56 0.21 -3.52
N SER A 101 -11.92 -0.24 -2.44
CA SER A 101 -11.83 0.54 -1.20
C SER A 101 -10.82 1.67 -1.21
N VAL A 102 -9.80 1.61 -2.08
CA VAL A 102 -8.72 2.60 -2.16
C VAL A 102 -8.76 3.44 -3.43
N GLU A 103 -9.70 3.18 -4.34
CA GLU A 103 -9.85 3.89 -5.61
C GLU A 103 -9.99 5.42 -5.42
N SER A 104 -10.73 5.86 -4.41
CA SER A 104 -10.88 7.30 -4.12
C SER A 104 -9.56 8.00 -3.76
N LEU A 105 -8.55 7.24 -3.31
CA LEU A 105 -7.23 7.79 -2.99
C LEU A 105 -6.41 8.08 -4.27
N LEU A 106 -6.76 7.46 -5.41
CA LEU A 106 -6.13 7.76 -6.70
C LEU A 106 -6.60 9.09 -7.27
N VAL A 107 -7.88 9.44 -7.05
CA VAL A 107 -8.47 10.70 -7.52
C VAL A 107 -7.79 11.93 -6.87
N SER A 108 -7.20 11.75 -5.69
CA SER A 108 -6.43 12.80 -5.01
C SER A 108 -5.06 13.08 -5.66
N ASP A 109 -4.48 12.10 -6.38
CA ASP A 109 -3.15 12.21 -7.02
C ASP A 109 -3.19 13.03 -8.34
N GLU A 110 -4.34 13.05 -9.04
CA GLU A 110 -4.51 13.87 -10.26
C GLU A 110 -4.46 15.38 -10.00
N ALA A 111 -4.89 15.81 -8.80
CA ALA A 111 -4.76 17.21 -8.39
C ALA A 111 -3.29 17.60 -8.13
N GLN A 112 -2.47 16.64 -7.71
CA GLN A 112 -1.03 16.83 -7.49
C GLN A 112 -0.21 16.86 -8.79
N THR A 113 -0.70 16.22 -9.86
CA THR A 113 0.03 16.06 -11.14
C THR A 113 -0.11 17.28 -12.08
N ARG A 114 -1.03 18.21 -11.83
CA ARG A 114 -1.27 19.39 -12.70
C ARG A 114 -0.38 20.61 -12.44
N VAL A 115 0.81 20.45 -11.84
CA VAL A 115 1.80 21.52 -11.74
C VAL A 115 3.17 20.99 -12.14
N ALA A 116 3.45 21.07 -13.45
CA ALA A 116 4.77 21.07 -14.05
C ALA A 116 4.72 21.90 -15.32
#